data_AF-A0A1F5UY54-F1
#
_entry.id   AF-A0A1F5UY54-F1
#
_cell.length_a   1.000
_cell.length_b   1.000
_cell.length_c   1.000
_cell.angle_alpha   90.00
_cell.angle_beta   90.00
_cell.angle_gamma   90.00
#
_symmetry.space_group_name_H-M   'P 1'
#
loop_
_entity.id
_entity.type
_entity.pdbx_description
1 polymer ?
#
loop_
_entity_poly.entity_id
_entity_poly.type
_entity_poly.pdbx_seq_one_letter_code
_entity_poly.pdbx_strand_id
1 'polypeptide(L)'
;MRKHTELRLEPWTVIVAVVLVALIGFMLSRMGGMKPTEMNAQAMMVQSMNSVDKALEQVDAALEHTNEALQTPDLATLQMHIQLAQGALEGQGSAMMNMQMMQEMMQGPMMTMAQQGMMGMSMEHHANMMAALQAAQSNMEGALEHFGEAVKADKLETAQEHVRLSMDQLQAARGIARSTDPKAGGLTYLKEQMTQMMGQMKQ
;
A
#
# COMPACT_ATOMS: atom_id res chain seq x y z
N MET A 1 -5.22 -58.35 25.70
CA MET A 1 -6.23 -57.36 26.15
C MET A 1 -6.28 -56.22 25.15
N ARG A 2 -7.26 -56.19 24.23
CA ARG A 2 -7.46 -55.09 23.29
C ARG A 2 -8.47 -54.12 23.90
N LYS A 3 -8.03 -52.90 24.23
CA LYS A 3 -8.93 -51.81 24.64
C LYS A 3 -9.55 -51.24 23.37
N HIS A 4 -10.82 -51.53 23.14
CA HIS A 4 -11.62 -50.79 22.17
C HIS A 4 -12.11 -49.51 22.85
N THR A 5 -11.57 -48.38 22.41
CA THR A 5 -12.07 -47.07 22.82
C THR A 5 -13.37 -46.83 22.03
N GLU A 6 -14.51 -47.04 22.67
CA GLU A 6 -15.80 -46.64 22.11
C GLU A 6 -15.85 -45.11 22.05
N LEU A 7 -15.64 -44.55 20.85
CA LEU A 7 -15.92 -43.16 20.57
C LEU A 7 -17.44 -42.96 20.59
N ARG A 8 -17.98 -42.63 21.77
CA ARG A 8 -19.30 -42.01 21.90
C ARG A 8 -19.23 -40.59 21.31
N LEU A 9 -19.31 -40.52 19.99
CA LEU A 9 -19.59 -39.26 19.29
C LEU A 9 -21.06 -38.93 19.53
N GLU A 10 -21.32 -37.81 20.19
CA GLU A 10 -22.68 -37.36 20.39
C GLU A 10 -23.33 -37.01 19.04
N PRO A 11 -24.65 -37.22 18.86
CA PRO A 11 -25.32 -37.03 17.56
C PRO A 11 -25.09 -35.64 16.96
N TRP A 12 -24.94 -34.62 17.80
CA TRP A 12 -24.67 -33.25 17.38
C TRP A 12 -23.28 -33.11 16.73
N THR A 13 -22.30 -33.92 17.11
CA THR A 13 -20.94 -33.85 16.57
C THR A 13 -20.91 -34.31 15.11
N VAL A 14 -21.75 -35.31 14.77
CA VAL A 14 -21.94 -35.77 13.39
C VAL A 14 -22.66 -34.70 12.56
N ILE A 15 -23.68 -34.04 13.14
CA ILE A 15 -24.41 -32.97 12.46
C ILE A 15 -23.47 -31.79 12.16
N VAL A 16 -22.65 -31.36 13.12
CA VAL A 16 -21.68 -30.27 12.93
C VAL A 16 -20.64 -30.65 11.87
N ALA A 17 -20.15 -31.89 11.86
CA ALA A 17 -19.20 -32.35 10.85
C ALA A 17 -19.81 -32.36 9.44
N VAL A 18 -21.05 -32.81 9.29
CA VAL A 18 -21.76 -32.81 7.99
C VAL A 18 -22.04 -31.38 7.52
N VAL A 19 -22.43 -30.47 8.41
CA VAL A 19 -22.64 -29.05 8.08
C VAL A 19 -21.32 -28.38 7.68
N LEU A 20 -20.20 -28.68 8.37
CA LEU A 20 -18.88 -28.18 8.00
C LEU A 20 -18.43 -28.69 6.62
N VAL A 21 -18.60 -29.98 6.34
CA VAL A 21 -18.26 -30.56 5.03
C VAL A 21 -19.16 -29.99 3.93
N ALA A 22 -20.45 -29.78 4.21
CA ALA A 22 -21.36 -29.14 3.27
C ALA A 22 -21.01 -27.66 3.03
N LEU A 23 -20.59 -26.92 4.06
CA LEU A 23 -20.14 -25.53 3.94
C LEU A 23 -18.82 -25.44 3.15
N ILE A 24 -17.87 -26.34 3.40
CA ILE A 24 -16.62 -26.42 2.65
C ILE A 24 -16.91 -26.82 1.19
N GLY A 25 -17.76 -27.83 0.96
CA GLY A 25 -18.19 -28.25 -0.37
C GLY A 25 -18.94 -27.14 -1.12
N PHE A 26 -19.78 -26.37 -0.42
CA PHE A 26 -20.47 -25.21 -0.97
C PHE A 26 -19.50 -24.06 -1.27
N MET A 27 -18.54 -23.79 -0.40
CA MET A 27 -17.48 -22.79 -0.64
C MET A 27 -16.58 -23.19 -1.82
N LEU A 28 -16.19 -24.47 -1.92
CA LEU A 28 -15.40 -24.99 -3.03
C LEU A 28 -16.19 -25.02 -4.34
N SER A 29 -17.47 -25.35 -4.32
CA SER A 29 -18.34 -25.31 -5.52
C SER A 29 -18.61 -23.87 -5.98
N ARG A 30 -18.61 -22.89 -5.06
CA ARG A 30 -18.69 -21.46 -5.39
C ARG A 30 -17.37 -20.90 -5.95
N MET A 31 -16.24 -21.55 -5.67
CA MET A 31 -14.93 -21.23 -6.27
C MET A 31 -14.64 -22.03 -7.56
N GLY A 32 -15.29 -23.17 -7.76
CA GLY A 32 -15.11 -24.04 -8.94
C GLY A 32 -15.62 -23.48 -10.27
N GLY A 33 -16.16 -22.25 -10.28
CA GLY A 33 -16.57 -21.53 -11.48
C GLY A 33 -15.62 -20.41 -11.92
N MET A 34 -14.56 -20.13 -11.15
CA MET A 34 -13.53 -19.20 -11.61
C MET A 34 -12.53 -19.97 -12.45
N LYS A 35 -12.70 -19.89 -13.79
CA LYS A 35 -11.54 -19.95 -14.70
C LYS A 35 -10.42 -19.13 -14.05
N PRO A 36 -9.14 -19.56 -14.07
CA PRO A 36 -8.04 -18.73 -13.61
C PRO A 36 -8.24 -17.38 -14.28
N THR A 37 -8.63 -16.40 -13.48
CA THR A 37 -9.08 -15.12 -13.95
C THR A 37 -7.86 -14.55 -14.64
N GLU A 38 -7.89 -14.51 -15.96
CA GLU A 38 -7.23 -13.43 -16.70
C GLU A 38 -7.81 -12.16 -16.09
N MET A 39 -7.25 -11.72 -14.97
CA MET A 39 -7.42 -10.37 -14.49
C MET A 39 -6.92 -9.54 -15.67
N ASN A 40 -7.88 -9.02 -16.42
CA ASN A 40 -7.64 -8.21 -17.60
C ASN A 40 -6.57 -7.18 -17.22
N ALA A 41 -5.48 -7.08 -17.98
CA ALA A 41 -4.38 -6.16 -17.69
C ALA A 41 -4.90 -4.72 -17.48
N GLN A 42 -6.01 -4.38 -18.15
CA GLN A 42 -6.74 -3.14 -17.94
C GLN A 42 -7.36 -3.00 -16.54
N ALA A 43 -7.96 -4.06 -15.99
CA ALA A 43 -8.53 -4.07 -14.64
C ALA A 43 -7.44 -3.96 -13.56
N MET A 44 -6.30 -4.63 -13.74
CA MET A 44 -5.14 -4.50 -12.84
C MET A 44 -4.55 -3.08 -12.88
N MET A 45 -4.46 -2.47 -14.06
CA MET A 45 -3.97 -1.09 -14.18
C MET A 45 -4.92 -0.08 -13.55
N VAL A 46 -6.24 -0.24 -13.72
CA VAL A 46 -7.25 0.60 -13.05
C VAL A 46 -7.16 0.44 -11.53
N GLN A 47 -6.98 -0.79 -11.03
CA GLN A 47 -6.80 -1.04 -9.61
C GLN A 47 -5.52 -0.41 -9.07
N SER A 48 -4.41 -0.53 -9.81
CA SER A 48 -3.13 0.08 -9.44
C SER A 48 -3.21 1.61 -9.40
N MET A 49 -3.89 2.23 -10.36
CA MET A 49 -4.09 3.68 -10.36
C MET A 49 -4.94 4.15 -9.17
N ASN A 50 -6.01 3.42 -8.83
CA ASN A 50 -6.79 3.70 -7.63
C ASN A 50 -5.93 3.58 -6.35
N SER A 51 -5.02 2.61 -6.29
CA SER A 51 -4.05 2.49 -5.20
C SER A 51 -3.09 3.68 -5.13
N VAL A 52 -2.61 4.21 -6.26
CA VAL A 52 -1.79 5.44 -6.29
C VAL A 52 -2.59 6.64 -5.81
N ASP A 53 -3.83 6.81 -6.29
CA ASP A 53 -4.70 7.92 -5.88
C ASP A 53 -4.96 7.88 -4.37
N LYS A 54 -5.27 6.71 -3.82
CA LYS A 54 -5.41 6.55 -2.37
C LYS A 54 -4.12 6.82 -1.62
N ALA A 55 -2.98 6.36 -2.12
CA ALA A 55 -1.70 6.64 -1.48
C ALA A 55 -1.41 8.15 -1.47
N LEU A 56 -1.73 8.87 -2.55
CA LEU A 56 -1.63 10.33 -2.60
C LEU A 56 -2.55 11.00 -1.58
N GLU A 57 -3.81 10.57 -1.47
CA GLU A 57 -4.75 11.11 -0.47
C GLU A 57 -4.23 10.91 0.96
N GLN A 58 -3.67 9.74 1.26
CA GLN A 58 -3.10 9.45 2.58
C GLN A 58 -1.82 10.27 2.87
N VAL A 59 -0.97 10.46 1.86
CA VAL A 59 0.21 11.34 2.00
C VAL A 59 -0.21 12.80 2.16
N ASP A 60 -1.26 13.26 1.47
CA ASP A 60 -1.82 14.60 1.65
C ASP A 60 -2.39 14.80 3.07
N ALA A 61 -3.11 13.81 3.61
CA ALA A 61 -3.58 13.85 4.99
C ALA A 61 -2.41 13.86 6.00
N ALA A 62 -1.36 13.07 5.76
CA ALA A 62 -0.16 13.09 6.58
C ALA A 62 0.54 14.46 6.54
N LEU A 63 0.66 15.09 5.36
CA LEU A 63 1.22 16.43 5.20
C LEU A 63 0.40 17.50 5.94
N GLU A 64 -0.94 17.41 5.89
CA GLU A 64 -1.83 18.32 6.61
C GLU A 64 -1.57 18.26 8.12
N HIS A 65 -1.62 17.06 8.71
CA HIS A 65 -1.35 16.88 10.14
C HIS A 65 0.09 17.25 10.53
N THR A 66 1.07 17.00 9.67
CA THR A 66 2.45 17.44 9.89
C THR A 66 2.55 18.96 9.96
N ASN A 67 1.83 19.66 9.08
CA ASN A 67 1.79 21.11 9.07
C ASN A 67 1.05 21.69 10.29
N GLU A 68 -0.01 21.03 10.77
CA GLU A 68 -0.68 21.37 12.04
C GLU A 68 0.25 21.15 13.23
N ALA A 69 1.00 20.05 13.25
CA ALA A 69 1.99 19.74 14.28
C ALA A 69 3.09 20.82 14.39
N LEU A 70 3.50 21.44 13.27
CA LEU A 70 4.47 22.53 13.26
C LEU A 70 3.93 23.87 13.78
N GLN A 71 2.61 24.06 13.74
CA GLN A 71 1.96 25.31 14.15
C GLN A 71 1.54 25.32 15.61
N THR A 72 1.55 24.15 16.26
CA THR A 72 1.10 24.04 17.65
C THR A 72 2.12 24.58 18.67
N PRO A 73 1.65 25.25 19.74
CA PRO A 73 2.54 25.80 20.77
C PRO A 73 2.92 24.81 21.87
N ASP A 74 2.39 23.58 21.88
CA ASP A 74 2.63 22.62 22.95
C ASP A 74 2.93 21.20 22.45
N LEU A 75 3.71 20.46 23.25
CA LEU A 75 4.24 19.15 22.87
C LEU A 75 3.15 18.07 22.76
N ALA A 76 2.11 18.14 23.58
CA ALA A 76 1.06 17.12 23.58
C ALA A 76 0.22 17.19 22.31
N THR A 77 -0.18 18.39 21.92
CA THR A 77 -0.89 18.63 20.66
C THR A 77 -0.01 18.27 19.45
N LEU A 78 1.29 18.60 19.49
CA LEU A 78 2.24 18.19 18.44
C LEU A 78 2.26 16.66 18.26
N GLN A 79 2.40 15.92 19.37
CA GLN A 79 2.43 14.46 19.34
C GLN A 79 1.12 13.84 18.86
N MET A 80 -0.02 14.45 19.18
CA MET A 80 -1.33 14.01 18.68
C MET A 80 -1.42 14.13 17.16
N HIS A 81 -1.01 15.26 16.58
CA HIS A 81 -0.98 15.41 15.12
C HIS A 81 0.04 14.47 14.46
N ILE A 82 1.19 14.20 15.09
CA ILE A 82 2.13 13.19 14.59
C ILE A 82 1.47 11.81 14.52
N GLN A 83 0.73 11.39 15.56
CA GLN A 83 0.05 10.09 15.55
C GLN A 83 -0.98 9.99 14.43
N LEU A 84 -1.69 11.08 14.14
CA LEU A 84 -2.63 11.13 13.01
C LEU A 84 -1.88 11.00 11.67
N ALA A 85 -0.75 11.69 11.51
CA ALA A 85 0.11 11.58 10.32
C ALA A 85 0.65 10.15 10.15
N GLN A 86 1.18 9.53 11.22
CA GLN A 86 1.62 8.13 11.22
C GLN A 86 0.47 7.18 10.86
N GLY A 87 -0.73 7.42 11.41
CA GLY A 87 -1.93 6.65 11.12
C GLY A 87 -2.32 6.66 9.64
N ALA A 88 -2.18 7.79 8.94
CA ALA A 88 -2.42 7.87 7.50
C ALA A 88 -1.38 7.06 6.69
N LEU A 89 -0.14 6.97 7.17
CA LEU A 89 0.96 6.27 6.48
C LEU A 89 1.02 4.76 6.78
N GLU A 90 0.65 4.33 7.98
CA GLU A 90 0.78 2.94 8.47
C GLU A 90 -0.55 2.22 8.76
N GLY A 91 -1.66 2.95 8.87
CA GLY A 91 -2.96 2.40 9.23
C GLY A 91 -3.63 1.48 8.20
N GLN A 92 -4.85 1.06 8.52
CA GLN A 92 -5.64 0.24 7.59
C GLN A 92 -6.03 1.06 6.36
N GLY A 93 -5.65 0.60 5.16
CA GLY A 93 -5.85 1.36 3.92
C GLY A 93 -4.87 2.52 3.73
N SER A 94 -3.75 2.50 4.45
CA SER A 94 -2.70 3.51 4.41
C SER A 94 -1.96 3.62 3.07
N ALA A 95 -1.17 4.68 2.94
CA ALA A 95 -0.27 4.88 1.82
C ALA A 95 0.65 3.66 1.60
N MET A 96 1.29 3.13 2.65
CA MET A 96 2.21 2.02 2.53
C MET A 96 1.53 0.71 2.10
N MET A 97 0.35 0.41 2.65
CA MET A 97 -0.42 -0.77 2.23
C MET A 97 -0.81 -0.69 0.74
N ASN A 98 -1.27 0.47 0.27
CA ASN A 98 -1.64 0.67 -1.12
C ASN A 98 -0.42 0.54 -2.07
N MET A 99 0.72 1.09 -1.66
CA MET A 99 1.97 0.95 -2.40
C MET A 99 2.50 -0.49 -2.44
N GLN A 100 2.40 -1.22 -1.32
CA GLN A 100 2.83 -2.62 -1.27
C GLN A 100 1.96 -3.48 -2.20
N MET A 101 0.63 -3.31 -2.15
CA MET A 101 -0.27 -4.00 -3.09
C MET A 101 0.09 -3.67 -4.55
N MET A 102 0.40 -2.40 -4.84
CA MET A 102 0.82 -2.00 -6.17
C MET A 102 2.15 -2.63 -6.59
N GLN A 103 3.11 -2.74 -5.68
CA GLN A 103 4.38 -3.41 -5.92
C GLN A 103 4.18 -4.89 -6.28
N GLU A 104 3.33 -5.60 -5.53
CA GLU A 104 2.97 -6.99 -5.80
C GLU A 104 2.26 -7.14 -7.15
N MET A 105 1.31 -6.23 -7.44
CA MET A 105 0.59 -6.18 -8.71
C MET A 105 1.49 -5.81 -9.90
N MET A 106 2.59 -5.08 -9.71
CA MET A 106 3.55 -4.79 -10.78
C MET A 106 4.55 -5.93 -10.99
N GLN A 107 4.87 -6.71 -9.95
CA GLN A 107 5.79 -7.84 -10.05
C GLN A 107 5.13 -9.11 -10.64
N GLY A 108 3.87 -9.39 -10.30
CA GLY A 108 3.19 -10.64 -10.70
C GLY A 108 2.92 -10.81 -12.20
N PRO A 109 2.28 -9.85 -12.89
CA PRO A 109 1.88 -9.95 -14.30
C PRO A 109 3.03 -9.87 -15.30
N MET A 110 4.22 -9.42 -14.88
CA MET A 110 5.39 -9.31 -15.76
C MET A 110 5.97 -10.67 -16.16
N MET A 111 5.96 -11.67 -15.26
CA MET A 111 6.45 -13.02 -15.60
C MET A 111 5.61 -13.66 -16.71
N THR A 112 4.31 -13.40 -16.74
CA THR A 112 3.38 -13.92 -17.74
C THR A 112 3.32 -13.09 -19.01
N MET A 113 3.41 -11.75 -18.93
CA MET A 113 3.43 -10.88 -20.13
C MET A 113 4.76 -10.92 -20.90
N ALA A 114 5.89 -11.05 -20.20
CA ALA A 114 7.19 -11.27 -20.85
C ALA A 114 7.24 -12.62 -21.60
N GLN A 115 6.52 -13.64 -21.13
CA GLN A 115 6.35 -14.91 -21.83
C GLN A 115 5.42 -14.82 -23.06
N GLN A 116 4.45 -13.91 -23.07
CA GLN A 116 3.46 -13.79 -24.14
C GLN A 116 3.85 -12.83 -25.29
N GLY A 117 5.09 -12.33 -25.33
CA GLY A 117 5.60 -11.56 -26.47
C GLY A 117 4.98 -10.16 -26.62
N MET A 118 4.24 -9.68 -25.61
CA MET A 118 3.74 -8.30 -25.50
C MET A 118 4.88 -7.34 -25.11
N MET A 119 5.93 -7.29 -25.95
CA MET A 119 7.09 -6.41 -25.82
C MET A 119 6.77 -4.97 -26.25
N GLY A 120 5.77 -4.35 -25.62
CA GLY A 120 5.38 -2.94 -25.86
C GLY A 120 5.79 -1.99 -24.74
N MET A 121 5.87 -2.46 -23.49
CA MET A 121 6.44 -1.66 -22.40
C MET A 121 7.96 -1.77 -22.46
N SER A 122 8.65 -0.64 -22.66
CA SER A 122 10.10 -0.64 -22.51
C SER A 122 10.44 -1.03 -21.06
N MET A 123 11.35 -1.98 -20.89
CA MET A 123 11.89 -2.36 -19.56
C MET A 123 12.35 -1.12 -18.76
N GLU A 124 12.77 -0.08 -19.47
CA GLU A 124 13.13 1.22 -18.91
C GLU A 124 11.96 1.95 -18.25
N HIS A 125 10.77 1.98 -18.87
CA HIS A 125 9.59 2.62 -18.29
C HIS A 125 9.13 1.90 -17.02
N HIS A 126 9.12 0.56 -17.04
CA HIS A 126 8.84 -0.24 -15.84
C HIS A 126 9.88 0.00 -14.74
N ALA A 127 11.18 0.00 -15.08
CA ALA A 127 12.25 0.27 -14.12
C ALA A 127 12.11 1.66 -13.48
N ASN A 128 11.74 2.68 -14.27
CA ASN A 128 11.52 4.03 -13.76
C ASN A 128 10.31 4.10 -12.81
N MET A 129 9.22 3.39 -13.08
CA MET A 129 8.09 3.29 -12.16
C MET A 129 8.48 2.58 -10.86
N MET A 130 9.19 1.45 -10.95
CA MET A 130 9.67 0.75 -9.76
C MET A 130 10.62 1.60 -8.92
N ALA A 131 11.50 2.37 -9.56
CA ALA A 131 12.39 3.30 -8.87
C ALA A 131 11.61 4.43 -8.17
N ALA A 132 10.60 5.01 -8.82
CA ALA A 132 9.75 6.04 -8.21
C ALA A 132 8.94 5.50 -7.02
N LEU A 133 8.45 4.26 -7.13
CA LEU A 133 7.75 3.58 -6.03
C LEU A 133 8.68 3.35 -4.84
N GLN A 134 9.87 2.81 -5.08
CA GLN A 134 10.86 2.58 -4.04
C GLN A 134 11.32 3.90 -3.39
N ALA A 135 11.51 4.95 -4.18
CA ALA A 135 11.85 6.27 -3.65
C ALA A 135 10.72 6.82 -2.77
N ALA A 136 9.46 6.70 -3.20
CA ALA A 136 8.31 7.12 -2.40
C ALA A 136 8.22 6.33 -1.07
N GLN A 137 8.36 5.00 -1.12
CA GLN A 137 8.39 4.13 0.06
C GLN A 137 9.52 4.53 1.02
N SER A 138 10.74 4.67 0.52
CA SER A 138 11.92 5.04 1.33
C SER A 138 11.76 6.40 1.99
N ASN A 139 11.19 7.39 1.28
CA ASN A 139 10.91 8.69 1.86
C ASN A 139 9.81 8.60 2.93
N MET A 140 8.76 7.80 2.73
CA MET A 140 7.73 7.57 3.76
C MET A 140 8.29 6.88 5.01
N GLU A 141 9.17 5.89 4.84
CA GLU A 141 9.88 5.24 5.96
C GLU A 141 10.75 6.26 6.71
N GLY A 142 11.48 7.12 6.01
CA GLY A 142 12.25 8.20 6.62
C GLY A 142 11.37 9.22 7.37
N ALA A 143 10.18 9.53 6.84
CA ALA A 143 9.22 10.39 7.53
C ALA A 143 8.73 9.76 8.83
N LEU A 144 8.43 8.46 8.81
CA LEU A 144 8.00 7.69 9.98
C LEU A 144 9.09 7.58 11.05
N GLU A 145 10.35 7.38 10.64
CA GLU A 145 11.49 7.39 11.55
C GLU A 145 11.58 8.74 12.29
N HIS A 146 11.54 9.85 11.55
CA HIS A 146 11.57 11.18 12.14
C HIS A 146 10.34 11.47 13.02
N PHE A 147 9.14 10.98 12.66
CA PHE A 147 7.98 11.06 13.55
C PHE A 147 8.20 10.27 14.85
N GLY A 148 8.81 9.09 14.78
CA GLY A 148 9.17 8.30 15.95
C GLY A 148 10.13 9.03 16.88
N GLU A 149 11.12 9.74 16.34
CA GLU A 149 12.03 10.57 17.14
C GLU A 149 11.36 11.83 17.69
N ALA A 150 10.48 12.47 16.92
CA ALA A 150 9.70 13.61 17.38
C ALA A 150 8.79 13.28 18.57
N VAL A 151 8.18 12.09 18.58
CA VAL A 151 7.34 11.63 19.70
C VAL A 151 8.16 11.34 20.97
N LYS A 152 9.40 10.87 20.81
CA LYS A 152 10.32 10.61 21.95
C LYS A 152 10.95 11.88 22.52
N ALA A 153 10.87 13.00 21.81
CA ALA A 153 11.52 14.23 22.22
C ALA A 153 10.83 14.84 23.45
N ASP A 154 11.63 15.18 24.47
CA ASP A 154 11.15 15.83 25.70
C ASP A 154 10.96 17.36 25.54
N LYS A 155 11.39 17.92 24.41
CA LYS A 155 11.35 19.35 24.11
C LYS A 155 10.61 19.62 22.81
N LEU A 156 9.75 20.63 22.84
CA LEU A 156 8.98 21.06 21.67
C LEU A 156 9.87 21.41 20.47
N GLU A 157 10.96 22.13 20.69
CA GLU A 157 11.88 22.57 19.63
C GLU A 157 12.51 21.38 18.90
N THR A 158 12.97 20.38 19.66
CA THR A 158 13.54 19.13 19.12
C THR A 158 12.48 18.31 18.40
N ALA A 159 11.27 18.22 18.95
CA ALA A 159 10.15 17.56 18.27
C ALA A 159 9.82 18.24 16.93
N GLN A 160 9.74 19.58 16.91
CA GLN A 160 9.48 20.36 15.70
C GLN A 160 10.58 20.22 14.65
N GLU A 161 11.85 20.09 15.05
CA GLU A 161 12.95 19.81 14.11
C GLU A 161 12.73 18.49 13.38
N HIS A 162 12.44 17.42 14.11
CA HIS A 162 12.13 16.13 13.51
C HIS A 162 10.85 16.17 12.65
N VAL A 163 9.81 16.89 13.07
CA VAL A 163 8.60 17.08 12.25
C VAL A 163 8.89 17.80 10.94
N ARG A 164 9.82 18.79 10.92
CA ARG A 164 10.26 19.43 9.66
C ARG A 164 10.96 18.45 8.74
N LEU A 165 11.82 17.59 9.29
CA LEU A 165 12.48 16.55 8.50
C LEU A 165 11.47 15.55 7.93
N SER A 166 10.47 15.13 8.72
CA SER A 166 9.35 14.32 8.22
C SER A 166 8.58 15.02 7.10
N MET A 167 8.33 16.33 7.23
CA MET A 167 7.63 17.12 6.21
C MET A 167 8.37 17.11 4.88
N ASP A 168 9.69 17.31 4.89
CA ASP A 168 10.52 17.30 3.69
C ASP A 168 10.48 15.92 3.00
N GLN A 169 10.54 14.85 3.80
CA GLN A 169 10.43 13.48 3.31
C GLN A 169 9.05 13.20 2.70
N LEU A 170 7.96 13.62 3.34
CA LEU A 170 6.60 13.45 2.80
C LEU A 170 6.39 14.24 1.50
N GLN A 171 6.95 15.45 1.41
CA GLN A 171 6.92 16.24 0.17
C GLN A 171 7.69 15.54 -0.96
N ALA A 172 8.83 14.92 -0.65
CA ALA A 172 9.58 14.12 -1.61
C ALA A 172 8.82 12.86 -2.03
N ALA A 173 8.24 12.12 -1.08
CA ALA A 173 7.39 10.96 -1.33
C ALA A 173 6.22 11.26 -2.26
N ARG A 174 5.55 12.40 -2.05
CA ARG A 174 4.45 12.86 -2.89
C ARG A 174 4.89 13.27 -4.28
N GLY A 175 6.10 13.82 -4.42
CA GLY A 175 6.59 14.43 -5.66
C GLY A 175 6.47 15.96 -5.72
N ILE A 176 6.40 16.63 -4.57
CA ILE A 176 6.45 18.10 -4.46
C ILE A 176 7.89 18.62 -4.44
N ALA A 177 8.88 17.77 -4.14
CA ALA A 177 10.27 18.19 -4.04
C ALA A 177 10.76 18.86 -5.35
N ARG A 178 11.53 19.94 -5.21
CA ARG A 178 12.15 20.71 -6.32
C ARG A 178 13.30 19.94 -6.98
N SER A 179 13.13 18.65 -7.26
CA SER A 179 14.09 17.87 -8.01
C SER A 179 13.90 18.15 -9.50
N THR A 180 15.00 18.39 -10.20
CA THR A 180 15.05 18.41 -11.66
C THR A 180 14.99 17.02 -12.28
N ASP A 181 15.05 15.96 -11.46
CA ASP A 181 14.90 14.58 -11.91
C ASP A 181 13.40 14.18 -11.89
N PRO A 182 12.78 13.91 -13.05
CA PRO A 182 11.38 13.46 -13.13
C PRO A 182 11.11 12.18 -12.31
N LYS A 183 12.13 11.34 -12.12
CA LYS A 183 12.05 10.06 -11.39
C LYS A 183 11.99 10.24 -9.88
N ALA A 184 12.38 11.42 -9.39
CA ALA A 184 12.22 11.82 -7.98
C ALA A 184 10.81 12.32 -7.66
N GLY A 185 9.91 12.39 -8.66
CA GLY A 185 8.52 12.85 -8.51
C GLY A 185 7.59 11.90 -7.75
N GLY A 186 8.12 10.85 -7.11
CA GLY A 186 7.42 9.96 -6.18
C GLY A 186 6.07 9.45 -6.72
N LEU A 187 5.03 9.56 -5.90
CA LEU A 187 3.68 9.12 -6.24
C LEU A 187 3.05 9.91 -7.40
N THR A 188 3.37 11.19 -7.56
CA THR A 188 2.85 12.02 -8.66
C THR A 188 3.37 11.52 -10.01
N TYR A 189 4.68 11.22 -10.09
CA TYR A 189 5.27 10.64 -11.30
C TYR A 189 4.61 9.30 -11.66
N LEU A 190 4.42 8.42 -10.66
CA LEU A 190 3.73 7.13 -10.85
C LEU A 190 2.34 7.31 -11.46
N LYS A 191 1.54 8.22 -10.91
CA LYS A 191 0.20 8.52 -11.42
C LYS A 191 0.21 9.00 -12.87
N GLU A 192 1.15 9.89 -13.22
CA GLU A 192 1.29 10.40 -14.57
C GLU A 192 1.66 9.29 -15.57
N GLN A 193 2.65 8.44 -15.22
CA GLN A 193 3.05 7.32 -16.08
C GLN A 193 1.89 6.32 -16.27
N MET A 194 1.16 5.98 -15.20
CA MET A 194 0.00 5.09 -15.29
C MET A 194 -1.12 5.68 -16.16
N THR A 195 -1.37 6.98 -16.04
CA THR A 195 -2.37 7.68 -16.86
C THR A 195 -2.00 7.66 -18.35
N GLN A 196 -0.72 7.89 -18.68
CA GLN A 196 -0.23 7.84 -20.06
C GLN A 196 -0.42 6.45 -20.67
N MET A 197 -0.07 5.39 -19.93
CA MET A 197 -0.26 4.01 -20.39
C MET A 197 -1.74 3.68 -20.64
N MET A 198 -2.65 4.09 -19.76
CA MET A 198 -4.09 3.90 -19.98
C MET A 198 -4.61 4.66 -21.20
N GLY A 199 -4.06 5.84 -21.49
CA GLY A 199 -4.40 6.62 -22.68
C GLY A 199 -4.00 5.90 -23.98
N GLN A 200 -2.84 5.25 -23.98
CA GLN A 200 -2.33 4.48 -25.13
C GLN A 200 -3.12 3.19 -25.38
N MET A 201 -3.62 2.52 -24.33
CA MET A 201 -4.42 1.29 -24.47
C MET A 201 -5.86 1.51 -24.98
N LYS A 202 -6.33 2.76 -25.03
CA LYS A 202 -7.67 3.11 -25.55
C LYS A 202 -7.66 3.45 -27.04
N GLN A 203 -6.48 3.50 -27.68
CA GLN A 203 -6.30 3.72 -29.12
C GLN A 203 -6.13 2.38 -29.84
#